data_AF-A0A108C7G0-F1
#
_entry.id   AF-A0A108C7G0-F1
#
_cell.length_a   1.000
_cell.length_b   1.000
_cell.length_c   1.000
_cell.angle_alpha   90.00
_cell.angle_beta   90.00
_cell.angle_gamma   90.00
#
_symmetry.space_group_name_H-M   'P 1'
#
loop_
_entity.id
_entity.type
_entity.pdbx_description
1 polymer ?
#
loop_
_entity_poly.entity_id
_entity_poly.type
_entity_poly.pdbx_seq_one_letter_code
_entity_poly.pdbx_strand_id
1 'polypeptide(L)'
;MNLAAKIDALIGREGGFSNNPNDRGNWYLGKLEGTMWGVTAAEARANGYAGPMQSMPRATAVEIYEARYWTRPKFDQVDAISSTLAEKLFDIGVNAGPATGVTFLQRALNVLNQNGKAFPDVAVDGGIGPMTIAALKSFLAMRGADGHRVLYGMIAAQQSVFYIELAERRPENETFEYGWQLNRALGV
;
A
#
# COMPACT_ATOMS: atom_id res chain seq x y z
N MET A 1 8.45 3.46 -12.54
CA MET A 1 8.16 4.79 -11.94
C MET A 1 8.64 4.74 -10.50
N ASN A 2 9.50 5.65 -10.06
CA ASN A 2 10.02 5.64 -8.69
C ASN A 2 8.93 6.05 -7.67
N LEU A 3 9.17 5.80 -6.38
CA LEU A 3 8.22 6.09 -5.29
C LEU A 3 7.73 7.54 -5.31
N ALA A 4 8.64 8.50 -5.50
CA ALA A 4 8.30 9.92 -5.56
C ALA A 4 7.25 10.22 -6.64
N ALA A 5 7.44 9.72 -7.86
CA ALA A 5 6.49 9.91 -8.94
C ALA A 5 5.14 9.21 -8.68
N LYS A 6 5.12 8.07 -7.96
CA LYS A 6 3.88 7.43 -7.53
C LYS A 6 3.14 8.28 -6.50
N ILE A 7 3.84 8.81 -5.49
CA ILE A 7 3.27 9.71 -4.48
C ILE A 7 2.76 11.00 -5.14
N ASP A 8 3.52 11.57 -6.08
CA ASP A 8 3.13 12.75 -6.83
C ASP A 8 1.84 12.54 -7.61
N ALA A 9 1.68 11.36 -8.22
CA ALA A 9 0.46 10.98 -8.92
C ALA A 9 -0.77 10.80 -8.00
N LEU A 10 -0.56 10.43 -6.73
CA LEU A 10 -1.64 10.37 -5.73
C LEU A 10 -2.07 11.77 -5.31
N ILE A 11 -1.12 12.62 -4.94
CA ILE A 11 -1.38 14.00 -4.53
C ILE A 11 -2.07 14.80 -5.65
N GLY A 12 -1.63 14.59 -6.90
CA GLY A 12 -2.15 15.32 -8.06
C GLY A 12 -3.63 15.07 -8.37
N ARG A 13 -4.23 13.99 -7.86
CA ARG A 13 -5.67 13.70 -8.04
C ARG A 13 -6.57 14.52 -7.11
N GLU A 14 -6.05 14.96 -5.97
CA GLU A 14 -6.82 15.54 -4.86
C GLU A 14 -6.36 16.97 -4.50
N GLY A 15 -5.60 17.62 -5.40
CA GLY A 15 -4.65 18.69 -5.09
C GLY A 15 -5.19 20.07 -4.65
N GLY A 16 -6.45 20.20 -4.28
CA GLY A 16 -7.03 21.46 -3.83
C GLY A 16 -7.33 21.50 -2.33
N PHE A 17 -7.48 22.71 -1.78
CA PHE A 17 -8.10 22.88 -0.47
C PHE A 17 -9.61 22.61 -0.58
N SER A 18 -10.15 21.82 0.35
CA SER A 18 -11.58 21.60 0.52
C SER A 18 -11.96 21.77 1.98
N ASN A 19 -13.08 22.41 2.26
CA ASN A 19 -13.63 22.58 3.61
C ASN A 19 -15.15 22.39 3.63
N ASN A 20 -15.67 21.49 2.79
CA ASN A 20 -17.10 21.19 2.77
C ASN A 20 -17.55 20.63 4.15
N PRO A 21 -18.50 21.29 4.85
CA PRO A 21 -18.98 20.82 6.15
C PRO A 21 -19.66 19.45 6.13
N ASN A 22 -20.17 19.03 4.97
CA ASN A 22 -20.82 17.72 4.80
C ASN A 22 -19.80 16.58 4.62
N ASP A 23 -18.54 16.91 4.35
CA ASP A 23 -17.46 15.94 4.27
C ASP A 23 -16.80 15.79 5.64
N ARG A 24 -16.93 14.59 6.20
CA ARG A 24 -16.42 14.25 7.53
C ARG A 24 -14.89 14.38 7.62
N GLY A 25 -14.16 14.24 6.51
CA GLY A 25 -12.71 14.38 6.46
C GLY A 25 -12.21 15.79 6.77
N ASN A 26 -13.07 16.81 6.59
CA ASN A 26 -12.73 18.20 6.86
C ASN A 26 -12.84 18.58 8.35
N TRP A 27 -13.33 17.69 9.20
CA TRP A 27 -13.50 17.93 10.62
C TRP A 27 -12.38 17.31 11.45
N TYR A 28 -11.78 18.12 12.32
CA TYR A 28 -10.82 17.65 13.32
C TYR A 28 -11.19 18.23 14.69
N LEU A 29 -11.44 17.35 15.66
CA LEU A 29 -11.81 17.70 17.04
C LEU A 29 -12.95 18.75 17.12
N GLY A 30 -13.98 18.58 16.27
CA GLY A 30 -15.14 19.48 16.23
C GLY A 30 -14.92 20.80 15.48
N LYS A 31 -13.77 20.98 14.84
CA LYS A 31 -13.46 22.16 14.02
C LYS A 31 -13.39 21.79 12.54
N LEU A 32 -13.97 22.63 11.70
CA LEU A 32 -13.87 22.51 10.25
C LEU A 32 -12.51 23.07 9.78
N GLU A 33 -11.50 22.20 9.75
CA GLU A 33 -10.13 22.58 9.39
C GLU A 33 -9.83 22.34 7.90
N GLY A 34 -10.55 21.43 7.25
CA GLY A 34 -10.42 21.12 5.83
C GLY A 34 -9.39 20.04 5.50
N THR A 35 -9.33 19.74 4.21
CA THR A 35 -8.42 18.79 3.56
C THR A 35 -7.58 19.56 2.55
N MET A 36 -6.28 19.29 2.49
CA MET A 36 -5.39 19.91 1.51
C MET A 36 -4.49 18.84 0.91
N TRP A 37 -4.33 18.83 -0.41
CA TRP A 37 -3.55 17.80 -1.12
C TRP A 37 -4.01 16.36 -0.86
N GLY A 38 -5.31 16.16 -0.60
CA GLY A 38 -5.84 14.84 -0.19
C GLY A 38 -5.57 14.43 1.25
N VAL A 39 -4.87 15.25 2.03
CA VAL A 39 -4.54 14.98 3.43
C VAL A 39 -5.56 15.69 4.33
N THR A 40 -6.24 14.90 5.16
CA THR A 40 -7.19 15.44 6.14
C THR A 40 -6.46 16.14 7.29
N ALA A 41 -7.14 17.05 7.99
CA ALA A 41 -6.57 17.68 9.18
C ALA A 41 -6.13 16.64 10.23
N ALA A 42 -6.90 15.58 10.45
CA ALA A 42 -6.52 14.52 11.39
C ALA A 42 -5.17 13.87 11.02
N GLU A 43 -4.96 13.57 9.74
CA GLU A 43 -3.70 12.98 9.26
C GLU A 43 -2.53 13.96 9.33
N ALA A 44 -2.76 15.22 8.96
CA ALA A 44 -1.74 16.25 9.03
C ALA A 44 -1.24 16.42 10.48
N ARG A 45 -2.16 16.47 11.44
CA ARG A 45 -1.85 16.63 12.87
C ARG A 45 -1.14 15.39 13.43
N ALA A 46 -1.58 14.19 13.03
CA ALA A 46 -0.91 12.94 13.39
C ALA A 46 0.51 12.79 12.82
N ASN A 47 0.86 13.60 11.82
CA ASN A 47 2.22 13.68 11.25
C ASN A 47 2.93 14.99 11.63
N GLY A 48 2.44 15.70 12.65
CA GLY A 48 3.14 16.86 13.23
C GLY A 48 2.94 18.19 12.50
N TYR A 49 2.15 18.26 11.43
CA TYR A 49 1.77 19.54 10.84
C TYR A 49 0.77 20.25 11.76
N ALA A 50 1.12 21.44 12.25
CA ALA A 50 0.27 22.23 13.15
C ALA A 50 -0.31 23.51 12.53
N GLY A 51 0.09 23.84 11.29
CA GLY A 51 -0.35 25.05 10.59
C GLY A 51 -1.78 24.96 10.03
N PRO A 52 -2.31 26.06 9.49
CA PRO A 52 -3.59 26.06 8.77
C PRO A 52 -3.56 25.10 7.57
N MET A 53 -4.61 24.29 7.38
CA MET A 53 -4.63 23.28 6.30
C MET A 53 -4.50 23.90 4.91
N GLN A 54 -5.17 25.03 4.66
CA GLN A 54 -5.10 25.74 3.39
C GLN A 54 -3.66 26.20 3.02
N SER A 55 -2.79 26.38 4.01
CA SER A 55 -1.40 26.79 3.82
C SER A 55 -0.42 25.62 3.87
N MET A 56 -0.90 24.37 3.95
CA MET A 56 -0.03 23.21 4.03
C MET A 56 0.81 23.08 2.76
N PRO A 57 2.15 23.08 2.85
CA PRO A 57 3.00 22.91 1.69
C PRO A 57 2.80 21.53 1.05
N ARG A 58 2.93 21.46 -0.28
CA ARG A 58 2.92 20.19 -1.00
C ARG A 58 3.99 19.22 -0.50
N ALA A 59 5.16 19.72 -0.10
CA ALA A 59 6.23 18.91 0.47
C ALA A 59 5.78 18.18 1.74
N THR A 60 5.02 18.84 2.62
CA THR A 60 4.44 18.22 3.82
C THR A 60 3.45 17.12 3.44
N ALA A 61 2.65 17.30 2.39
CA ALA A 61 1.78 16.23 1.89
C ALA A 61 2.59 15.02 1.42
N VAL A 62 3.67 15.24 0.64
CA VAL A 62 4.57 14.15 0.19
C VAL A 62 5.11 13.36 1.38
N GLU A 63 5.63 14.03 2.41
CA GLU A 63 6.13 13.38 3.63
C GLU A 63 5.05 12.55 4.33
N ILE A 64 3.81 13.04 4.38
CA ILE A 64 2.69 12.33 4.98
C ILE A 64 2.31 11.08 4.16
N TYR A 65 2.25 11.18 2.83
CA TYR A 65 1.98 10.05 1.96
C TYR A 65 3.10 9.00 2.05
N GLU A 66 4.37 9.41 2.07
CA GLU A 66 5.50 8.53 2.26
C GLU A 66 5.43 7.83 3.63
N ALA A 67 5.15 8.58 4.69
CA ALA A 67 4.95 8.00 6.01
C ALA A 67 3.84 6.96 6.02
N ARG A 68 2.68 7.29 5.44
CA ARG A 68 1.47 6.46 5.47
C ARG A 68 1.61 5.19 4.64
N TYR A 69 2.12 5.30 3.43
CA TYR A 69 2.09 4.22 2.45
C TYR A 69 3.44 3.52 2.25
N TRP A 70 4.54 4.07 2.75
CA TRP A 70 5.87 3.49 2.58
C TRP A 70 6.51 3.09 3.91
N THR A 71 6.77 4.03 4.82
CA THR A 71 7.60 3.75 6.02
C THR A 71 6.81 3.11 7.17
N ARG A 72 5.59 3.58 7.48
CA ARG A 72 4.75 2.94 8.52
C ARG A 72 4.44 1.47 8.24
N PRO A 73 4.09 1.05 7.01
CA PRO A 73 3.94 -0.37 6.69
C PRO A 73 5.27 -1.10 6.49
N LYS A 74 6.41 -0.40 6.62
CA LYS A 74 7.78 -0.91 6.49
C LYS A 74 8.13 -1.46 5.10
N PHE A 75 7.57 -0.85 4.06
CA PHE A 75 7.90 -1.21 2.68
C PHE A 75 9.32 -0.76 2.29
N ASP A 76 9.88 0.24 2.96
CA ASP A 76 11.30 0.60 2.90
C ASP A 76 12.22 -0.59 3.27
N GLN A 77 11.83 -1.40 4.26
CA GLN A 77 12.59 -2.60 4.64
C GLN A 77 12.49 -3.72 3.61
N VAL A 78 11.36 -3.82 2.91
CA VAL A 78 11.18 -4.75 1.79
C VAL A 78 11.95 -4.25 0.57
N ASP A 79 11.98 -2.94 0.33
CA ASP A 79 12.69 -2.31 -0.78
C ASP A 79 14.19 -2.57 -0.73
N ALA A 80 14.77 -2.51 0.49
CA ALA A 80 16.15 -2.90 0.74
C ALA A 80 16.48 -4.36 0.40
N ILE A 81 15.46 -5.22 0.22
CA ILE A 81 15.61 -6.63 -0.19
C ILE A 81 15.24 -6.81 -1.67
N SER A 82 14.13 -6.19 -2.10
CA SER A 82 13.57 -6.30 -3.44
C SER A 82 12.61 -5.15 -3.72
N SER A 83 13.10 -4.14 -4.45
CA SER A 83 12.30 -2.97 -4.83
C SER A 83 11.02 -3.29 -5.58
N THR A 84 11.03 -4.27 -6.48
CA THR A 84 9.82 -4.64 -7.25
C THR A 84 8.72 -5.23 -6.37
N LEU A 85 9.07 -5.92 -5.29
CA LEU A 85 8.08 -6.42 -4.31
C LEU A 85 7.54 -5.28 -3.47
N ALA A 86 8.41 -4.40 -2.97
CA ALA A 86 7.98 -3.21 -2.22
C ALA A 86 7.05 -2.32 -3.05
N GLU A 87 7.37 -2.12 -4.33
CA GLU A 87 6.53 -1.39 -5.28
C GLU A 87 5.15 -2.03 -5.49
N LYS A 88 5.07 -3.36 -5.54
CA LYS A 88 3.80 -4.10 -5.65
C LYS A 88 2.97 -3.98 -4.38
N LEU A 89 3.61 -4.11 -3.22
CA LEU A 89 2.95 -3.95 -1.92
C LEU A 89 2.44 -2.52 -1.72
N PHE A 90 3.19 -1.51 -2.17
CA PHE A 90 2.75 -0.12 -2.19
C PHE A 90 1.53 0.07 -3.09
N ASP A 91 1.54 -0.45 -4.32
CA ASP A 91 0.40 -0.36 -5.24
C ASP A 91 -0.87 -1.00 -4.66
N ILE A 92 -0.75 -2.18 -4.04
CA ILE A 92 -1.85 -2.80 -3.30
C ILE A 92 -2.26 -1.91 -2.11
N GLY A 93 -1.28 -1.39 -1.37
CA GLY A 93 -1.51 -0.62 -0.16
C GLY A 93 -2.29 0.67 -0.39
N VAL A 94 -2.03 1.34 -1.50
CA VAL A 94 -2.75 2.54 -1.93
C VAL A 94 -4.22 2.25 -2.22
N ASN A 95 -4.50 1.14 -2.91
CA ASN A 95 -5.85 0.83 -3.41
C ASN A 95 -6.71 0.02 -2.41
N ALA A 96 -6.09 -0.86 -1.63
CA ALA A 96 -6.74 -1.85 -0.78
C ALA A 96 -6.26 -1.83 0.68
N GLY A 97 -5.42 -0.87 1.05
CA GLY A 97 -4.82 -0.77 2.39
C GLY A 97 -3.51 -1.58 2.53
N PRO A 98 -2.47 -1.05 3.20
CA PRO A 98 -1.16 -1.71 3.27
C PRO A 98 -1.20 -3.14 3.84
N ALA A 99 -2.03 -3.39 4.85
CA ALA A 99 -2.18 -4.69 5.50
C ALA A 99 -2.65 -5.79 4.54
N THR A 100 -3.45 -5.44 3.53
CA THR A 100 -3.93 -6.37 2.50
C THR A 100 -2.77 -6.89 1.65
N GLY A 101 -1.86 -6.01 1.21
CA GLY A 101 -0.67 -6.43 0.48
C GLY A 101 0.26 -7.30 1.33
N VAL A 102 0.46 -6.91 2.60
CA VAL A 102 1.30 -7.65 3.54
C VAL A 102 0.74 -9.05 3.83
N THR A 103 -0.58 -9.19 4.02
CA THR A 103 -1.20 -10.51 4.21
C THR A 103 -1.02 -11.40 2.98
N PHE A 104 -1.10 -10.86 1.77
CA PHE A 104 -0.81 -11.64 0.55
C PHE A 104 0.64 -12.15 0.51
N LEU A 105 1.60 -11.30 0.89
CA LEU A 105 3.01 -11.69 1.02
C LEU A 105 3.19 -12.81 2.06
N GLN A 106 2.65 -12.63 3.27
CA GLN A 106 2.78 -13.59 4.38
C GLN A 106 2.18 -14.95 4.01
N ARG A 107 0.98 -14.96 3.41
CA ARG A 107 0.33 -16.19 2.92
C ARG A 107 1.18 -16.91 1.88
N ALA A 108 1.70 -16.18 0.91
CA ALA A 108 2.54 -16.75 -0.14
C ALA A 108 3.84 -17.33 0.43
N LEU A 109 4.50 -16.62 1.35
CA LEU A 109 5.71 -17.12 2.02
C LEU A 109 5.46 -18.43 2.78
N ASN A 110 4.38 -18.52 3.55
CA ASN A 110 4.04 -19.75 4.29
C ASN A 110 3.81 -20.94 3.36
N VAL A 111 3.04 -20.76 2.27
CA VAL A 111 2.82 -21.83 1.28
C VAL A 111 4.13 -22.28 0.63
N LEU A 112 5.09 -21.38 0.48
CA LEU A 112 6.37 -21.64 -0.20
C LEU A 112 7.49 -22.10 0.74
N ASN A 113 7.22 -22.33 2.03
CA ASN A 113 8.24 -22.64 3.05
C ASN A 113 8.64 -24.12 3.16
N GLN A 114 8.07 -24.99 2.29
CA GLN A 114 8.33 -26.44 2.26
C GLN A 114 8.00 -27.14 3.60
N ASN A 115 6.80 -26.93 4.13
CA ASN A 115 6.35 -27.47 5.41
C ASN A 115 7.26 -27.03 6.57
N GLY A 116 7.65 -25.76 6.57
CA GLY A 116 8.51 -25.16 7.59
C GLY A 116 10.01 -25.47 7.46
N LYS A 117 10.44 -26.26 6.47
CA LYS A 117 11.87 -26.63 6.31
C LYS A 117 12.75 -25.43 5.94
N ALA A 118 12.26 -24.53 5.09
CA ALA A 118 13.02 -23.36 4.67
C ALA A 118 13.02 -22.26 5.75
N PHE A 119 11.86 -22.05 6.37
CA PHE A 119 11.61 -21.13 7.48
C PHE A 119 10.24 -21.47 8.10
N PRO A 120 10.01 -21.21 9.40
CA PRO A 120 8.71 -21.45 10.03
C PRO A 120 7.61 -20.57 9.41
N ASP A 121 6.36 -20.97 9.60
CA ASP A 121 5.22 -20.11 9.25
C ASP A 121 5.33 -18.76 9.97
N VAL A 122 5.08 -17.69 9.24
CA VAL A 122 4.89 -16.35 9.80
C VAL A 122 3.41 -16.11 10.06
N ALA A 123 3.09 -15.32 11.09
CA ALA A 123 1.72 -14.89 11.33
C ALA A 123 1.21 -14.09 10.11
N VAL A 124 -0.05 -14.33 9.73
CA VAL A 124 -0.74 -13.59 8.66
C VAL A 124 -1.51 -12.43 9.30
N ASP A 125 -0.79 -11.46 9.83
CA ASP A 125 -1.32 -10.34 10.62
C ASP A 125 -1.38 -9.01 9.85
N GLY A 126 -0.85 -8.99 8.62
CA GLY A 126 -0.79 -7.77 7.80
C GLY A 126 0.26 -6.75 8.27
N GLY A 127 1.11 -7.12 9.25
CA GLY A 127 2.22 -6.32 9.73
C GLY A 127 3.57 -6.85 9.27
N ILE A 128 4.45 -5.99 8.76
CA ILE A 128 5.83 -6.39 8.50
C ILE A 128 6.62 -6.38 9.80
N GLY A 129 6.96 -7.58 10.28
CA GLY A 129 7.81 -7.79 11.45
C GLY A 129 9.15 -8.43 11.10
N PRO A 130 10.07 -8.57 12.07
CA PRO A 130 11.35 -9.25 11.87
C PRO A 130 11.20 -10.65 11.27
N MET A 131 10.15 -11.39 11.64
CA MET A 131 9.87 -12.72 11.11
C MET A 131 9.51 -12.71 9.62
N THR A 132 8.68 -11.76 9.18
CA THR A 132 8.35 -11.60 7.75
C THR A 132 9.58 -11.23 6.92
N ILE A 133 10.41 -10.32 7.43
CA ILE A 133 11.67 -9.93 6.80
C ILE A 133 12.65 -11.11 6.70
N ALA A 134 12.80 -11.88 7.78
CA ALA A 134 13.65 -13.06 7.78
C ALA A 134 13.15 -14.13 6.80
N ALA A 135 11.85 -14.43 6.79
CA ALA A 135 11.24 -15.37 5.86
C ALA A 135 11.43 -14.95 4.40
N LEU A 136 11.22 -13.66 4.08
CA LEU A 136 11.45 -13.13 2.74
C LEU A 136 12.91 -13.30 2.30
N LYS A 137 13.88 -12.93 3.15
CA LYS A 137 15.31 -13.09 2.85
C LYS A 137 15.67 -14.56 2.64
N SER A 138 15.23 -15.45 3.53
CA SER A 138 15.48 -16.89 3.43
C SER A 138 14.89 -17.48 2.14
N PHE A 139 13.65 -17.10 1.80
CA PHE A 139 12.99 -17.53 0.58
C PHE A 139 13.77 -17.10 -0.67
N LEU A 140 14.15 -15.83 -0.77
CA LEU A 140 14.86 -15.30 -1.93
C LEU A 140 16.29 -15.86 -2.04
N ALA A 141 16.98 -16.05 -0.92
CA ALA A 141 18.30 -16.69 -0.91
C ALA A 141 18.24 -18.15 -1.41
N MET A 142 17.19 -18.88 -1.04
CA MET A 142 16.98 -20.27 -1.46
C MET A 142 16.56 -20.40 -2.93
N ARG A 143 15.71 -19.51 -3.43
CA ARG A 143 15.01 -19.68 -4.72
C ARG A 143 15.50 -18.75 -5.82
N GLY A 144 16.31 -17.75 -5.49
CA GLY A 144 16.87 -16.79 -6.46
C GLY A 144 15.80 -16.07 -7.29
N ALA A 145 16.17 -15.77 -8.54
CA ALA A 145 15.32 -14.99 -9.45
C ALA A 145 13.98 -15.65 -9.79
N ASP A 146 13.95 -16.98 -9.92
CA ASP A 146 12.69 -17.68 -10.21
C ASP A 146 11.76 -17.70 -9.00
N GLY A 147 12.31 -17.85 -7.79
CA GLY A 147 11.54 -17.67 -6.57
C GLY A 147 10.92 -16.29 -6.46
N HIS A 148 11.70 -15.26 -6.76
CA HIS A 148 11.21 -13.89 -6.80
C HIS A 148 10.01 -13.73 -7.75
N ARG A 149 10.13 -14.23 -8.99
CA ARG A 149 9.03 -14.23 -9.98
C ARG A 149 7.78 -14.95 -9.48
N VAL A 150 7.96 -16.13 -8.88
CA VAL A 150 6.85 -16.93 -8.31
C VAL A 150 6.16 -16.16 -7.18
N LEU A 151 6.93 -15.60 -6.23
CA LEU A 151 6.37 -14.86 -5.12
C LEU A 151 5.61 -13.62 -5.58
N TYR A 152 6.20 -12.85 -6.51
CA TYR A 152 5.52 -11.71 -7.12
C TYR A 152 4.22 -12.14 -7.81
N GLY A 153 4.25 -13.21 -8.60
CA GLY A 153 3.09 -13.74 -9.30
C GLY A 153 1.96 -14.17 -8.34
N MET A 154 2.31 -14.83 -7.23
CA MET A 154 1.33 -15.23 -6.21
C MET A 154 0.70 -14.03 -5.49
N ILE A 155 1.46 -12.95 -5.26
CA ILE A 155 0.91 -11.71 -4.69
C ILE A 155 -0.02 -11.03 -5.70
N ALA A 156 0.38 -10.96 -6.97
CA ALA A 156 -0.45 -10.38 -8.03
C ALA A 156 -1.76 -11.17 -8.24
N ALA A 157 -1.71 -12.50 -8.26
CA ALA A 157 -2.89 -13.35 -8.39
C ALA A 157 -3.85 -13.18 -7.21
N GLN A 158 -3.34 -13.08 -5.97
CA GLN A 158 -4.17 -12.78 -4.81
C GLN A 158 -4.85 -11.41 -4.91
N GLN A 159 -4.15 -10.40 -5.45
CA GLN A 159 -4.75 -9.08 -5.70
C GLN A 159 -5.87 -9.15 -6.74
N SER A 160 -5.70 -9.90 -7.83
CA SER A 160 -6.78 -10.12 -8.82
C SER A 160 -8.01 -10.76 -8.19
N VAL A 161 -7.83 -11.82 -7.39
CA VAL A 161 -8.95 -12.46 -6.69
C VAL A 161 -9.65 -11.47 -5.74
N PHE A 162 -8.88 -10.68 -5.01
CA PHE A 162 -9.44 -9.68 -4.08
C PHE A 162 -10.33 -8.65 -4.78
N TYR A 163 -9.93 -8.15 -5.96
CA TYR A 163 -10.76 -7.18 -6.68
C TYR A 163 -11.98 -7.81 -7.34
N ILE A 164 -11.89 -9.05 -7.81
CA ILE A 164 -13.07 -9.82 -8.24
C ILE A 164 -14.09 -9.91 -7.10
N GLU A 165 -13.66 -10.38 -5.92
CA GLU A 165 -14.54 -10.50 -4.75
C GLU A 165 -15.13 -9.15 -4.31
N LEU A 166 -14.38 -8.06 -4.48
CA LEU A 166 -14.86 -6.72 -4.17
C LEU A 166 -15.92 -6.23 -5.17
N ALA A 167 -15.75 -6.53 -6.46
CA ALA A 167 -16.71 -6.20 -7.50
C ALA A 167 -18.00 -7.02 -7.36
N GLU A 168 -17.90 -8.31 -7.00
CA GLU A 168 -19.07 -9.17 -6.73
C GLU A 168 -19.94 -8.63 -5.59
N ARG A 169 -19.32 -8.01 -4.57
CA ARG A 169 -20.04 -7.41 -3.42
C ARG A 169 -20.54 -6.00 -3.69
N ARG A 170 -19.91 -5.30 -4.64
CA ARG A 170 -20.18 -3.90 -4.95
C ARG A 170 -20.07 -3.68 -6.47
N PRO A 171 -21.19 -3.87 -7.20
CA PRO A 171 -21.19 -3.84 -8.67
C PRO A 171 -20.67 -2.55 -9.29
N GLU A 172 -20.68 -1.41 -8.57
CA GLU A 172 -20.10 -0.16 -9.10
C GLU A 172 -18.60 -0.27 -9.38
N ASN A 173 -17.90 -1.24 -8.76
CA ASN A 173 -16.48 -1.46 -8.99
C ASN A 173 -16.19 -2.21 -10.31
N GLU A 174 -17.17 -2.90 -10.92
CA GLU A 174 -17.00 -3.65 -12.17
C GLU A 174 -16.46 -2.77 -13.31
N THR A 175 -16.82 -1.48 -13.30
CA THR A 175 -16.36 -0.51 -14.31
C THR A 175 -14.84 -0.31 -14.34
N PHE A 176 -14.16 -0.57 -13.21
CA PHE A 176 -12.70 -0.42 -13.09
C PHE A 176 -11.95 -1.73 -13.32
N GLU A 177 -12.62 -2.87 -13.13
CA GLU A 177 -11.99 -4.18 -13.06
C GLU A 177 -11.24 -4.56 -14.34
N TYR A 178 -11.89 -4.42 -15.50
CA TYR A 178 -11.26 -4.72 -16.79
C TYR A 178 -9.98 -3.91 -17.01
N GLY A 179 -10.05 -2.59 -16.76
CA GLY A 179 -8.91 -1.70 -16.91
C GLY A 179 -7.78 -2.05 -15.95
N TRP A 180 -8.11 -2.45 -14.72
CA TRP A 180 -7.11 -2.88 -13.75
C TRP A 180 -6.43 -4.20 -14.18
N GLN A 181 -7.19 -5.21 -14.60
CA GLN A 181 -6.62 -6.49 -15.03
C GLN A 181 -5.70 -6.31 -16.25
N LEU A 182 -6.13 -5.54 -17.24
CA LEU A 182 -5.36 -5.26 -18.45
C LEU A 182 -4.04 -4.54 -18.13
N ASN A 183 -4.10 -3.47 -17.34
CA ASN A 183 -2.96 -2.56 -17.17
C ASN A 183 -2.06 -2.89 -15.97
N ARG A 184 -2.52 -3.72 -15.01
CA ARG A 184 -1.84 -3.92 -13.71
C ARG A 184 -1.68 -5.37 -13.29
N ALA A 185 -2.57 -6.28 -13.70
CA ALA A 185 -2.46 -7.70 -13.38
C ALA A 185 -1.63 -8.45 -14.42
N LEU A 186 -1.96 -8.26 -15.70
CA LEU A 186 -1.36 -9.01 -16.81
C LEU A 186 -0.04 -8.41 -17.31
N GLY A 187 0.32 -7.21 -16.85
CA GLY A 187 1.63 -6.60 -17.10
C GLY A 187 1.96 -6.44 -18.58
N VAL A 188 1.00 -5.98 -19.39
CA VAL A 188 1.23 -5.57 -20.78
C VAL A 188 1.82 -4.17 -20.85
#